data_AF-A0A3C0FRT5-F1
#
_entry.id   AF-A0A3C0FRT5-F1
#
_cell.length_a   1.000
_cell.length_b   1.000
_cell.length_c   1.000
_cell.angle_alpha   90.00
_cell.angle_beta   90.00
_cell.angle_gamma   90.00
#
_symmetry.space_group_name_H-M   'P 1'
#
loop_
_entity.id
_entity.type
_entity.pdbx_description
1 polymer ?
#
loop_
_entity_poly.entity_id
_entity_poly.type
_entity_poly.pdbx_seq_one_letter_code
_entity_poly.pdbx_strand_id
1 'polypeptide(L)'
;MMSDPVRACLIIIGNEILSGRTHDKNLPYLAEELNTLGVRLVETRVIPDIEDTIIETLNECRAKFDYVFTTGGIGPTHDDITSECVAKAFGVAIELNADAHDLLKSHYDNPADLNEARLRMARIPVGAELIQNPISKAPGFRMENVYVMAGV
;
A
#
# COMPACT_ATOMS: atom_id res chain seq x y z
N MET A 1 -17.92 11.41 -28.44
CA MET A 1 -18.28 11.29 -27.01
C MET A 1 -16.98 11.33 -26.24
N MET A 2 -16.81 12.26 -25.28
CA MET A 2 -15.67 12.17 -24.35
C MET A 2 -15.93 10.95 -23.46
N SER A 3 -14.97 10.03 -23.37
CA SER A 3 -15.02 8.93 -22.41
C SER A 3 -15.08 9.52 -21.01
N ASP A 4 -15.81 8.85 -20.10
CA ASP A 4 -15.75 9.21 -18.69
C ASP A 4 -14.28 9.18 -18.22
N PRO A 5 -13.85 10.17 -17.41
CA PRO A 5 -12.47 10.21 -16.93
C PRO A 5 -12.21 8.99 -16.04
N VAL A 6 -11.01 8.42 -16.17
CA VAL A 6 -10.54 7.35 -15.27
C VAL A 6 -10.49 7.88 -13.84
N ARG A 7 -11.05 7.14 -12.89
CA ARG A 7 -11.26 7.57 -11.51
C ARG A 7 -10.41 6.77 -10.54
N ALA A 8 -9.75 7.47 -9.62
CA ALA A 8 -8.99 6.90 -8.54
C ALA A 8 -9.55 7.23 -7.16
N CYS A 9 -9.30 6.34 -6.20
CA CYS A 9 -9.46 6.58 -4.77
C CYS A 9 -8.15 6.35 -4.03
N LEU A 10 -7.87 7.17 -3.01
CA LEU A 10 -6.77 6.97 -2.08
C LEU A 10 -7.31 6.53 -0.72
N ILE A 11 -6.73 5.48 -0.13
CA ILE A 11 -6.98 5.04 1.24
C ILE A 11 -5.70 5.25 2.05
N ILE A 12 -5.72 6.22 2.94
CA ILE A 12 -4.62 6.48 3.87
C ILE A 12 -4.91 5.69 5.15
N ILE A 13 -4.01 4.77 5.49
CA ILE A 13 -4.13 3.87 6.63
C ILE A 13 -3.08 4.28 7.66
N GLY A 14 -3.55 4.75 8.82
CA GLY A 14 -2.64 5.18 9.89
C GLY A 14 -3.32 5.99 10.98
N ASN A 15 -3.26 5.48 12.21
CA ASN A 15 -3.80 6.15 13.39
C ASN A 15 -3.17 7.53 13.66
N GLU A 16 -1.90 7.72 13.30
CA GLU A 16 -1.16 8.97 13.46
C GLU A 16 -1.63 10.09 12.52
N ILE A 17 -2.20 9.73 11.37
CA ILE A 17 -2.86 10.68 10.46
C ILE A 17 -4.20 11.11 11.08
N LEU A 18 -4.99 10.14 11.56
CA LEU A 18 -6.25 10.42 12.25
C LEU A 18 -6.07 11.24 13.52
N SER A 19 -4.98 11.01 14.26
CA SER A 19 -4.67 11.78 15.47
C SER A 19 -4.05 13.15 15.18
N GLY A 20 -3.72 13.46 13.93
CA GLY A 20 -2.99 14.67 13.53
C GLY A 20 -1.55 14.73 14.03
N ARG A 21 -0.97 13.61 14.48
CA ARG A 21 0.45 13.56 14.90
C ARG A 21 1.35 13.70 13.68
N THR A 22 0.93 13.10 12.56
CA THR A 22 1.61 13.19 11.27
C THR A 22 0.70 13.91 10.30
N HIS A 23 1.26 14.87 9.56
CA HIS A 23 0.56 15.51 8.47
C HIS A 23 0.77 14.70 7.19
N ASP A 24 -0.31 14.27 6.55
CA ASP A 24 -0.22 13.54 5.31
C ASP A 24 0.41 14.42 4.20
N LYS A 25 1.39 13.84 3.52
CA LYS A 25 2.03 14.42 2.33
C LYS A 25 1.78 13.57 1.07
N ASN A 26 1.20 12.38 1.23
CA ASN A 26 1.02 11.45 0.13
C ASN A 26 -0.16 11.84 -0.76
N LEU A 27 -1.25 12.34 -0.19
CA LEU A 27 -2.41 12.81 -0.94
C LEU A 27 -2.06 13.90 -1.95
N PRO A 28 -1.44 15.04 -1.57
CA PRO A 28 -1.15 16.09 -2.55
C PRO A 28 -0.20 15.60 -3.65
N TYR A 29 0.84 14.84 -3.29
CA TYR A 29 1.77 14.27 -4.26
C TYR A 29 1.07 13.34 -5.26
N LEU A 30 0.31 12.36 -4.76
CA LEU A 30 -0.40 11.41 -5.62
C LEU A 30 -1.44 12.12 -6.49
N ALA A 31 -2.16 13.10 -5.95
CA ALA A 31 -3.14 13.87 -6.72
C ALA A 31 -2.48 14.63 -7.89
N GLU A 32 -1.32 15.25 -7.65
CA GLU A 32 -0.54 15.93 -8.70
C GLU A 32 -0.09 14.95 -9.79
N GLU A 33 0.52 13.83 -9.40
CA GLU A 33 0.99 12.80 -10.35
C GLU A 33 -0.16 12.21 -11.18
N LEU A 34 -1.27 11.83 -10.55
CA LEU A 34 -2.43 11.28 -11.25
C LEU A 34 -3.04 12.29 -12.24
N ASN A 35 -3.07 13.58 -11.90
CA ASN A 35 -3.55 14.62 -12.81
C ASN A 35 -2.67 14.71 -14.07
N THR A 36 -1.35 14.55 -13.96
CA THR A 36 -0.46 14.52 -15.14
C THR A 36 -0.75 13.34 -16.07
N LEU A 37 -1.27 12.24 -15.51
CA LEU A 37 -1.65 11.02 -16.22
C LEU A 37 -3.10 11.03 -16.72
N GLY A 38 -3.86 12.11 -16.46
CA GLY A 38 -5.28 12.20 -16.82
C GLY A 38 -6.20 11.33 -15.96
N VAL A 39 -5.72 10.84 -14.82
CA VAL A 39 -6.50 10.08 -13.83
C VAL A 39 -7.02 11.05 -12.77
N ARG A 40 -8.33 11.04 -12.52
CA ARG A 40 -8.95 11.91 -11.53
C ARG A 40 -9.03 11.23 -10.17
N LEU A 41 -8.26 11.72 -9.20
CA LEU A 41 -8.48 11.37 -7.80
C LEU A 41 -9.80 12.01 -7.33
N VAL A 42 -10.80 11.19 -7.04
CA VAL A 42 -12.17 11.66 -6.74
C VAL A 42 -12.60 11.47 -5.29
N GLU A 43 -11.94 10.57 -4.56
CA GLU A 43 -12.27 10.27 -3.17
C GLU A 43 -10.98 9.91 -2.41
N THR A 44 -10.87 10.39 -1.18
CA THR A 44 -9.83 9.94 -0.25
C THR A 44 -10.47 9.56 1.07
N ARG A 45 -10.03 8.43 1.64
CA ARG A 45 -10.45 7.96 2.96
C ARG A 45 -9.23 7.88 3.87
N VAL A 46 -9.35 8.38 5.09
CA VAL A 46 -8.35 8.18 6.15
C VAL A 46 -8.97 7.23 7.16
N ILE A 47 -8.34 6.09 7.40
CA ILE A 47 -8.89 5.01 8.22
C ILE A 47 -7.87 4.51 9.24
N PRO A 48 -8.32 3.93 10.38
CA PRO A 48 -7.42 3.40 11.39
C PRO A 48 -6.80 2.06 10.95
N ASP A 49 -5.73 1.66 11.65
CA ASP A 49 -5.08 0.35 11.52
C ASP A 49 -5.95 -0.76 12.16
N ILE A 50 -7.15 -0.97 11.63
CA ILE A 50 -8.12 -1.97 12.08
C ILE A 50 -8.44 -2.88 10.89
N GLU A 51 -8.16 -4.17 11.06
CA GLU A 51 -8.28 -5.18 9.99
C GLU A 51 -9.63 -5.13 9.25
N ASP A 52 -10.74 -5.24 9.97
CA ASP A 52 -12.09 -5.25 9.37
C ASP A 52 -12.34 -3.96 8.58
N THR A 53 -11.95 -2.81 9.14
CA THR A 53 -12.12 -1.50 8.49
C THR A 53 -11.30 -1.40 7.20
N ILE A 54 -10.06 -1.91 7.19
CA ILE A 54 -9.21 -1.92 6.00
C ILE A 54 -9.82 -2.82 4.92
N ILE A 55 -10.22 -4.04 5.29
CA ILE A 55 -10.78 -5.02 4.34
C ILE A 55 -12.09 -4.52 3.72
N GLU A 56 -13.01 -4.01 4.53
CA GLU A 56 -14.28 -3.46 4.06
C GLU A 56 -14.06 -2.28 3.12
N THR A 57 -13.22 -1.32 3.53
CA THR A 57 -12.92 -0.12 2.74
C THR A 57 -12.26 -0.48 1.41
N LEU A 58 -11.30 -1.43 1.40
CA LEU A 58 -10.66 -1.89 0.17
C LEU A 58 -11.67 -2.50 -0.79
N ASN A 59 -12.55 -3.38 -0.28
CA ASN A 59 -13.57 -4.04 -1.10
C ASN A 59 -14.56 -3.05 -1.72
N GLU A 60 -15.04 -2.08 -0.93
CA GLU A 60 -15.92 -1.02 -1.42
C GLU A 60 -15.23 -0.17 -2.50
N CYS A 61 -14.01 0.29 -2.24
CA CYS A 61 -13.30 1.17 -3.16
C CYS A 61 -12.91 0.45 -4.46
N ARG A 62 -12.38 -0.78 -4.39
CA ARG A 62 -11.91 -1.50 -5.59
C ARG A 62 -13.05 -1.86 -6.55
N ALA A 63 -14.28 -2.01 -6.03
CA ALA A 63 -15.47 -2.21 -6.82
C ALA A 63 -16.03 -0.92 -7.45
N LYS A 64 -15.71 0.26 -6.88
CA LYS A 64 -16.28 1.57 -7.24
C LYS A 64 -15.38 2.41 -8.15
N PHE A 65 -14.07 2.17 -8.14
CA PHE A 65 -13.08 3.01 -8.82
C PHE A 65 -12.20 2.19 -9.77
N ASP A 66 -11.71 2.84 -10.83
CA ASP A 66 -10.81 2.22 -11.80
C ASP A 66 -9.45 1.92 -11.17
N TYR A 67 -8.99 2.77 -10.25
CA TYR A 67 -7.79 2.56 -9.45
C TYR A 67 -8.01 2.87 -7.97
N VAL A 68 -7.40 2.08 -7.11
CA VAL A 68 -7.32 2.32 -5.67
C VAL A 68 -5.85 2.36 -5.27
N PHE A 69 -5.46 3.40 -4.57
CA PHE A 69 -4.14 3.53 -3.99
C PHE A 69 -4.27 3.42 -2.47
N THR A 70 -3.29 2.79 -1.82
CA THR A 70 -3.17 2.84 -0.37
C THR A 70 -1.80 3.39 0.03
N THR A 71 -1.76 4.04 1.18
CA THR A 71 -0.52 4.42 1.84
C THR A 71 -0.56 4.03 3.30
N GLY A 72 0.57 3.55 3.82
CA GLY A 72 0.72 3.17 5.23
C GLY A 72 0.44 1.69 5.51
N GLY A 73 0.90 1.25 6.68
CA GLY A 73 0.66 -0.10 7.20
C GLY A 73 1.41 -1.25 6.52
N ILE A 74 2.51 -0.98 5.79
CA ILE A 74 3.37 -2.01 5.16
C ILE A 74 4.83 -2.00 5.66
N GLY A 75 5.11 -1.28 6.73
CA GLY A 75 6.42 -1.27 7.37
C GLY A 75 6.68 -2.50 8.26
N PRO A 76 7.71 -2.43 9.14
CA PRO A 76 8.12 -3.53 9.99
C PRO A 76 7.40 -3.58 11.35
N THR A 77 6.51 -2.64 11.68
CA THR A 77 5.90 -2.56 13.02
C THR A 77 4.71 -3.51 13.17
N HIS A 78 4.24 -3.73 14.39
CA HIS A 78 3.16 -4.71 14.66
C HIS A 78 1.79 -4.20 14.20
N ASP A 79 1.62 -2.88 14.13
CA ASP A 79 0.46 -2.18 13.59
C ASP A 79 0.49 -2.06 12.05
N ASP A 80 1.63 -2.36 11.40
CA ASP A 80 1.68 -2.54 9.95
C ASP A 80 0.98 -3.86 9.55
N ILE A 81 -0.31 -3.77 9.20
CA ILE A 81 -1.18 -4.91 8.87
C ILE A 81 -1.80 -4.82 7.47
N THR A 82 -1.47 -3.80 6.67
CA THR A 82 -2.10 -3.54 5.36
C THR A 82 -1.87 -4.69 4.39
N SER A 83 -0.66 -5.25 4.31
CA SER A 83 -0.35 -6.37 3.40
C SER A 83 -1.21 -7.60 3.70
N GLU A 84 -1.33 -7.96 4.97
CA GLU A 84 -2.18 -9.06 5.44
C GLU A 84 -3.66 -8.81 5.15
N CYS A 85 -4.14 -7.58 5.37
CA CYS A 85 -5.52 -7.19 5.08
C CYS A 85 -5.83 -7.25 3.58
N VAL A 86 -4.90 -6.82 2.72
CA VAL A 86 -5.05 -6.93 1.27
C VAL A 86 -5.12 -8.39 0.85
N ALA A 87 -4.24 -9.26 1.35
CA ALA A 87 -4.32 -10.70 1.05
C ALA A 87 -5.70 -11.29 1.41
N LYS A 88 -6.22 -10.95 2.60
CA LYS A 88 -7.57 -11.36 3.05
C LYS A 88 -8.68 -10.83 2.15
N ALA A 89 -8.63 -9.55 1.77
CA ALA A 89 -9.62 -8.93 0.89
C ALA A 89 -9.67 -9.60 -0.50
N PHE A 90 -8.53 -10.07 -1.01
CA PHE A 90 -8.44 -10.79 -2.28
C PHE A 90 -8.62 -12.30 -2.14
N GLY A 91 -8.76 -12.83 -0.92
CA GLY A 91 -8.93 -14.27 -0.68
C GLY A 91 -7.70 -15.11 -1.05
N VAL A 92 -6.50 -14.53 -0.97
CA VAL A 92 -5.23 -15.18 -1.31
C VAL A 92 -4.35 -15.35 -0.08
N ALA A 93 -3.39 -16.27 -0.16
CA ALA A 93 -2.36 -16.41 0.86
C ALA A 93 -1.37 -15.22 0.82
N ILE A 94 -0.66 -15.01 1.93
CA ILE A 94 0.47 -14.07 2.01
C ILE A 94 1.73 -14.84 2.38
N GLU A 95 2.76 -14.72 1.55
CA GLU A 95 3.98 -15.53 1.64
C GLU A 95 5.22 -14.64 1.58
N LEU A 96 6.34 -15.15 2.07
CA LEU A 96 7.62 -14.48 1.89
C LEU A 96 8.00 -14.54 0.41
N ASN A 97 8.00 -13.39 -0.25
CA ASN A 97 8.36 -13.29 -1.66
C ASN A 97 9.89 -13.24 -1.80
N ALA A 98 10.45 -14.12 -2.63
CA ALA A 98 11.89 -14.25 -2.81
C ALA A 98 12.53 -12.98 -3.39
N ASP A 99 11.90 -12.35 -4.38
CA ASP A 99 12.42 -11.13 -5.00
C ASP A 99 12.40 -9.94 -4.02
N ALA A 100 11.30 -9.77 -3.29
CA ALA A 100 11.18 -8.75 -2.24
C ALA A 100 12.19 -8.99 -1.11
N HIS A 101 12.41 -10.25 -0.72
CA HIS A 101 13.41 -10.64 0.25
C HIS A 101 14.83 -10.30 -0.23
N ASP A 102 15.16 -10.60 -1.48
CA ASP A 102 16.49 -10.32 -2.03
C ASP A 102 16.74 -8.82 -2.19
N LEU A 103 15.70 -8.05 -2.57
CA LEU A 103 15.75 -6.58 -2.56
C LEU A 103 16.04 -6.03 -1.16
N LEU A 104 15.33 -6.50 -0.14
CA LEU A 104 15.58 -6.09 1.25
C LEU A 104 16.97 -6.51 1.72
N LYS A 105 17.39 -7.73 1.43
CA LYS A 105 18.72 -8.22 1.79
C LYS A 105 19.84 -7.39 1.17
N SER A 106 19.65 -6.92 -0.07
CA SER A 106 20.61 -6.03 -0.73
C SER A 106 20.71 -4.63 -0.11
N HIS A 107 19.72 -4.23 0.70
CA HIS A 107 19.69 -2.93 1.37
C HIS A 107 20.50 -2.91 2.66
N TYR A 108 20.67 -4.06 3.33
CA TYR A 108 21.36 -4.16 4.60
C TYR A 108 22.78 -4.70 4.41
N ASP A 109 23.79 -3.91 4.76
CA ASP A 109 25.20 -4.32 4.70
C ASP A 109 25.51 -5.48 5.66
N ASN A 110 24.86 -5.48 6.82
CA ASN A 110 24.97 -6.56 7.80
C ASN A 110 23.70 -7.43 7.78
N PRO A 111 23.79 -8.73 7.49
CA PRO A 111 22.65 -9.64 7.53
C PRO A 111 21.89 -9.65 8.87
N ALA A 112 22.57 -9.35 9.98
CA ALA A 112 21.94 -9.28 11.31
C ALA A 112 20.92 -8.13 11.43
N ASP A 113 21.01 -7.12 10.56
CA ASP A 113 20.06 -6.02 10.52
C ASP A 113 18.73 -6.45 9.87
N LEU A 114 18.70 -7.52 9.07
CA LEU A 114 17.46 -8.08 8.53
C LEU A 114 16.79 -9.02 9.55
N ASN A 115 16.22 -8.41 10.59
CA ASN A 115 15.49 -9.13 11.63
C ASN A 115 14.09 -9.59 11.17
N GLU A 116 13.41 -10.39 11.99
CA GLU A 116 12.07 -10.93 11.69
C GLU A 116 11.04 -9.84 11.39
N ALA A 117 11.09 -8.72 12.11
CA ALA A 117 10.19 -7.58 11.87
C ALA A 117 10.39 -6.97 10.48
N ARG A 118 11.64 -6.83 10.02
CA ARG A 118 11.95 -6.33 8.68
C ARG A 118 11.65 -7.35 7.58
N LEU A 119 11.82 -8.64 7.86
CA LEU A 119 11.41 -9.72 6.94
C LEU A 119 9.90 -9.71 6.65
N ARG A 120 9.07 -9.19 7.57
CA ARG A 120 7.64 -9.01 7.30
C ARG A 120 7.35 -8.09 6.10
N MET A 121 8.22 -7.11 5.82
CA MET A 121 8.07 -6.22 4.66
C MET A 121 8.28 -6.94 3.31
N ALA A 122 8.80 -8.17 3.30
CA ALA A 122 8.87 -9.03 2.12
C ALA A 122 7.73 -10.05 2.06
N ARG A 123 6.75 -10.00 2.98
CA ARG A 123 5.54 -10.81 2.88
C ARG A 123 4.56 -10.13 1.94
N ILE A 124 4.28 -10.78 0.82
CA ILE A 124 3.50 -10.22 -0.29
C ILE A 124 2.34 -11.16 -0.60
N PRO A 125 1.12 -10.64 -0.89
CA PRO A 125 0.01 -11.47 -1.32
C PRO A 125 0.36 -12.28 -2.58
N VAL A 126 -0.03 -13.55 -2.60
CA VAL A 126 0.21 -14.42 -3.77
C VAL A 126 -0.53 -13.84 -4.99
N GLY A 127 0.20 -13.69 -6.10
CA GLY A 127 -0.32 -13.10 -7.33
C GLY A 127 -0.12 -11.58 -7.45
N ALA A 128 0.44 -10.92 -6.43
CA ALA A 128 0.74 -9.50 -6.51
C ALA A 128 1.98 -9.21 -7.37
N GLU A 129 1.97 -8.06 -8.04
CA GLU A 129 3.13 -7.53 -8.76
C GLU A 129 3.90 -6.54 -7.89
N LEU A 130 5.22 -6.68 -7.78
CA LEU A 130 6.03 -5.79 -6.95
C LEU A 130 6.13 -4.38 -7.55
N ILE A 131 5.98 -3.38 -6.69
CA ILE A 131 6.26 -1.97 -7.00
C ILE A 131 7.59 -1.62 -6.32
N GLN A 132 8.61 -1.34 -7.13
CA GLN A 132 9.93 -1.05 -6.61
C GLN A 132 9.94 0.23 -5.79
N ASN A 133 10.53 0.17 -4.59
CA ASN A 133 10.79 1.32 -3.76
C ASN A 133 12.30 1.63 -3.76
N PRO A 134 12.76 2.67 -4.46
CA PRO A 134 14.19 2.97 -4.53
C PRO A 134 14.77 3.46 -3.20
N ILE A 135 13.93 3.97 -2.28
CA ILE A 135 14.33 4.58 -1.01
C ILE A 135 14.57 3.51 0.06
N SER A 136 13.54 2.75 0.43
CA SER A 136 13.63 1.76 1.51
C SER A 136 13.96 0.35 1.03
N LYS A 137 13.94 0.10 -0.29
CA LYS A 137 14.03 -1.22 -0.94
C LYS A 137 12.93 -2.22 -0.58
N ALA A 138 12.18 -2.01 0.50
CA ALA A 138 10.92 -2.69 0.80
C ALA A 138 9.90 -2.34 -0.29
N PRO A 139 9.53 -3.30 -1.17
CA PRO A 139 8.65 -2.99 -2.28
C PRO A 139 7.22 -2.76 -1.78
N GLY A 140 6.51 -1.85 -2.45
CA GLY A 140 5.06 -1.90 -2.48
C GLY A 140 4.59 -3.04 -3.39
N PHE A 141 3.30 -3.14 -3.63
CA PHE A 141 2.79 -4.14 -4.57
C PHE A 141 1.44 -3.74 -5.17
N ARG A 142 1.07 -4.38 -6.26
CA ARG A 142 -0.20 -4.21 -6.96
C ARG A 142 -0.98 -5.53 -6.96
N MET A 143 -2.26 -5.46 -6.62
CA MET A 143 -3.25 -6.51 -6.79
C MET A 143 -4.41 -5.97 -7.63
N GLU A 144 -4.58 -6.49 -8.84
CA GLU A 144 -5.59 -5.98 -9.79
C GLU A 144 -5.50 -4.44 -9.95
N ASN A 145 -6.54 -3.71 -9.55
CA ASN A 145 -6.60 -2.25 -9.57
C ASN A 145 -6.15 -1.56 -8.26
N VAL A 146 -5.66 -2.33 -7.28
CA VAL A 146 -5.22 -1.83 -5.97
C VAL A 146 -3.69 -1.74 -5.93
N TYR A 147 -3.16 -0.54 -5.70
CA TYR A 147 -1.75 -0.22 -5.58
C TYR A 147 -1.44 0.10 -4.12
N VAL A 148 -0.58 -0.70 -3.50
CA VAL A 148 -0.24 -0.62 -2.08
C VAL A 148 1.17 -0.06 -1.92
N MET A 149 1.29 1.07 -1.24
CA MET A 149 2.55 1.81 -1.08
C MET A 149 2.84 2.14 0.38
N ALA A 150 4.10 2.39 0.68
CA ALA A 150 4.51 2.83 2.01
C ALA A 150 4.01 4.26 2.29
N GLY A 151 3.83 4.61 3.56
CA GLY A 151 3.40 5.96 3.97
C GLY A 151 4.53 6.98 4.17
N VAL A 152 5.79 6.56 3.97
CA VAL A 152 7.04 7.29 4.31
C VAL A 152 7.72 7.93 3.12
#